data_AF-A0A7S2QN48-F1
#
_entry.id   AF-A0A7S2QN48-F1
#
_cell.length_a   1.000
_cell.length_b   1.000
_cell.length_c   1.000
_cell.angle_alpha   90.00
_cell.angle_beta   90.00
_cell.angle_gamma   90.00
#
_symmetry.space_group_name_H-M   'P 1'
#
loop_
_entity.id
_entity.type
_entity.pdbx_description
1 polymer ?
#
loop_
_entity_poly.entity_id
_entity_poly.type
_entity_poly.pdbx_seq_one_letter_code
_entity_poly.pdbx_strand_id
1 'polypeptide(L)'
;LKGALVAARRLQAVDVPEFEPAVAKYKEVRRLPEGWDVARMVTERRHGRAKLLCKSDVSGNFALRALVQLMFDRTLRRVETRDRHGEPMPERLDVVQVVQVENEEKWVDYLVRREAVKGDVR
;
A
#
# COMPACT_ATOMS: atom_id res chain seq x y z
N LEU A 1 12.25 -14.32 11.50
CA LEU A 1 10.94 -13.67 11.76
C LEU A 1 9.94 -13.84 10.60
N LYS A 2 10.16 -13.30 9.40
CA LYS A 2 9.23 -13.44 8.24
C LYS A 2 8.76 -14.88 7.99
N GLY A 3 9.70 -15.83 7.91
CA GLY A 3 9.39 -17.26 7.71
C GLY A 3 8.59 -17.88 8.86
N ALA A 4 8.86 -17.48 10.10
CA ALA A 4 8.15 -17.96 11.29
C ALA A 4 6.71 -17.45 11.34
N LEU A 5 6.44 -16.18 11.03
CA LEU A 5 5.09 -15.62 10.94
C LEU A 5 4.26 -16.33 9.85
N VAL A 6 4.87 -16.60 8.71
CA VAL A 6 4.25 -17.36 7.62
C VAL A 6 3.95 -18.80 8.05
N ALA A 7 4.88 -19.47 8.72
CA ALA A 7 4.72 -20.85 9.17
C ALA A 7 3.64 -20.96 10.26
N ALA A 8 3.66 -20.09 11.26
CA ALA A 8 2.64 -20.01 12.31
C ALA A 8 1.25 -19.85 11.70
N ARG A 9 1.07 -18.96 10.72
CA ARG A 9 -0.22 -18.79 10.04
C ARG A 9 -0.63 -20.02 9.23
N ARG A 10 0.29 -20.66 8.51
CA ARG A 10 0.00 -21.89 7.74
C ARG A 10 -0.46 -23.04 8.63
N LEU A 11 0.08 -23.12 9.83
CA LEU A 11 -0.27 -24.11 10.84
C LEU A 11 -1.47 -23.68 11.69
N GLN A 12 -2.13 -22.56 11.34
CA GLN A 12 -3.21 -21.94 12.12
C GLN A 12 -2.85 -21.65 13.60
N ALA A 13 -1.56 -21.60 13.92
CA ALA A 13 -1.02 -21.24 15.23
C ALA A 13 -0.94 -19.71 15.37
N VAL A 14 -2.08 -19.03 15.20
CA VAL A 14 -2.18 -17.56 15.36
C VAL A 14 -2.67 -17.12 16.72
N ASP A 15 -3.39 -17.99 17.42
CA ASP A 15 -3.93 -17.71 18.75
C ASP A 15 -2.91 -18.00 19.87
N VAL A 16 -1.64 -18.20 19.49
CA VAL A 16 -0.55 -18.42 20.44
C VAL A 16 -0.08 -17.07 21.01
N PRO A 17 0.23 -16.99 22.32
CA PRO A 17 0.65 -15.75 22.98
C PRO A 17 1.83 -15.05 22.31
N GLU A 18 2.69 -15.80 21.62
CA GLU A 18 3.91 -15.31 20.98
C GLU A 18 3.67 -14.67 19.61
N PHE A 19 2.50 -14.87 19.00
CA PHE A 19 2.23 -14.41 17.63
C PHE A 19 2.18 -12.87 17.54
N GLU A 20 1.38 -12.23 18.39
CA GLU A 20 1.25 -10.76 18.41
C GLU A 20 2.58 -10.04 18.74
N PRO A 21 3.34 -10.44 19.78
CA PRO A 21 4.69 -9.90 20.01
C PRO A 21 5.63 -10.08 18.82
N ALA A 22 5.55 -11.23 18.11
CA ALA A 22 6.37 -11.47 16.94
C ALA A 22 5.98 -10.57 15.76
N VAL A 23 4.69 -10.26 15.58
CA VAL A 23 4.21 -9.30 14.59
C VAL A 23 4.70 -7.89 14.92
N ALA A 24 4.57 -7.47 16.18
CA ALA A 24 5.07 -6.16 16.65
C ALA A 24 6.58 -6.03 16.42
N LYS A 25 7.36 -7.04 16.80
CA LYS A 25 8.81 -7.04 16.57
C LYS A 25 9.16 -7.03 15.09
N TYR A 26 8.37 -7.71 14.26
CA TYR A 26 8.56 -7.69 12.82
C TYR A 26 8.30 -6.31 12.23
N LYS A 27 7.22 -5.62 12.64
CA LYS A 27 6.93 -4.23 12.24
C LYS A 27 8.08 -3.29 12.60
N GLU A 28 8.62 -3.41 13.81
CA GLU A 28 9.76 -2.62 14.30
C GLU A 28 11.01 -2.84 13.43
N VAL A 29 11.44 -4.09 13.28
CA VAL A 29 12.67 -4.46 12.53
C VAL A 29 12.58 -4.04 11.06
N ARG A 30 11.40 -4.19 10.45
CA ARG A 30 11.15 -3.80 9.05
C ARG A 30 10.74 -2.34 8.89
N ARG A 31 10.63 -1.57 9.98
CA ARG A 31 10.17 -0.18 10.00
C ARG A 31 8.85 0.00 9.23
N LEU A 32 7.93 -0.93 9.41
CA LEU A 32 6.62 -0.87 8.76
C LEU A 32 5.74 0.19 9.43
N PRO A 33 4.86 0.88 8.69
CA PRO A 33 3.89 1.80 9.27
C PRO A 33 3.00 1.11 10.32
N GLU A 34 2.64 1.84 11.38
CA GLU A 34 1.86 1.31 12.51
C GLU A 34 0.52 0.74 12.07
N GLY A 35 -0.18 1.46 11.18
CA GLY A 35 -1.49 1.09 10.65
C GLY A 35 -1.52 -0.05 9.62
N TRP A 36 -0.39 -0.68 9.31
CA TRP A 36 -0.35 -1.80 8.37
C TRP A 36 -0.75 -3.12 9.04
N ASP A 37 -1.58 -3.91 8.37
CA ASP A 37 -2.07 -5.19 8.87
C ASP A 37 -1.21 -6.35 8.33
N VAL A 38 -0.13 -6.63 9.05
CA VAL A 38 0.80 -7.72 8.71
C VAL A 38 0.13 -9.09 8.77
N ALA A 39 -0.81 -9.30 9.70
CA ALA A 39 -1.52 -10.57 9.81
C ALA A 39 -2.38 -10.83 8.56
N ARG A 40 -3.03 -9.78 8.06
CA ARG A 40 -3.77 -9.84 6.80
C ARG A 40 -2.88 -10.03 5.58
N MET A 41 -1.73 -9.35 5.50
CA MET A 41 -0.74 -9.59 4.43
C MET A 41 -0.24 -11.04 4.36
N VAL A 42 -0.07 -11.68 5.52
CA VAL A 42 0.32 -13.10 5.58
C VAL A 42 -0.83 -14.00 5.12
N THR A 43 -2.08 -13.62 5.40
CA THR A 43 -3.30 -14.38 5.07
C THR A 43 -3.67 -14.31 3.59
N GLU A 44 -3.55 -13.14 2.96
CA GLU A 44 -3.88 -12.93 1.54
C GLU A 44 -2.84 -13.55 0.58
N ARG A 45 -1.83 -14.24 1.11
CA ARG A 45 -0.75 -14.88 0.36
C ARG A 45 -1.23 -16.11 -0.42
N ARG A 46 -1.76 -15.89 -1.62
CA ARG A 46 -2.07 -16.98 -2.58
C ARG A 46 -0.77 -17.55 -3.18
N HIS A 47 -0.59 -18.87 -3.06
CA HIS A 47 0.40 -19.69 -3.77
C HIS A 47 1.88 -19.27 -3.68
N GLY A 48 2.53 -19.51 -2.52
CA GLY A 48 3.98 -19.79 -2.40
C GLY A 48 5.00 -18.68 -2.74
N ARG A 49 4.69 -17.77 -3.67
CA ARG A 49 5.53 -16.71 -4.22
C ARG A 49 4.98 -15.31 -3.96
N ALA A 50 3.75 -15.19 -3.43
CA ALA A 50 3.17 -13.88 -3.13
C ALA A 50 3.96 -13.19 -2.01
N LYS A 51 4.34 -11.94 -2.30
CA LYS A 51 4.98 -10.96 -1.41
C LYS A 51 4.01 -10.62 -0.27
N LEU A 52 4.51 -10.13 0.87
CA LEU A 52 3.63 -9.61 1.93
C LEU A 52 2.97 -8.33 1.40
N LEU A 53 1.76 -8.51 0.89
CA LEU A 53 0.97 -7.51 0.18
C LEU A 53 -0.48 -7.64 0.62
N CYS A 54 -1.09 -6.52 0.99
CA CYS A 54 -2.52 -6.41 1.24
C CYS A 54 -3.08 -5.22 0.45
N LYS A 55 -4.31 -5.34 -0.05
CA LYS A 55 -5.06 -4.25 -0.66
C LYS A 55 -6.40 -4.08 0.05
N SER A 56 -6.63 -2.91 0.62
CA SER A 56 -7.86 -2.59 1.34
C SER A 56 -8.61 -1.51 0.59
N ASP A 57 -9.88 -1.76 0.26
CA ASP A 57 -10.75 -0.69 -0.23
C ASP A 57 -11.02 0.29 0.91
N VAL A 58 -10.68 1.56 0.70
CA VAL A 58 -10.87 2.65 1.67
C VAL A 58 -11.80 3.73 1.10
N SER A 59 -12.57 3.42 0.07
CA SER A 59 -13.51 4.34 -0.59
C SER A 59 -14.64 4.83 0.32
N GLY A 60 -14.91 4.10 1.41
CA GLY A 60 -15.85 4.50 2.46
C GLY A 60 -15.34 5.62 3.36
N ASN A 61 -14.04 5.93 3.35
CA ASN A 61 -13.50 7.09 4.04
C ASN A 61 -13.72 8.35 3.18
N PHE A 62 -14.83 9.05 3.44
CA PHE A 62 -15.24 10.24 2.68
C PHE A 62 -14.19 11.35 2.70
N ALA A 63 -13.53 11.59 3.84
CA ALA A 63 -12.52 12.63 3.97
C ALA A 63 -11.29 12.33 3.10
N LEU A 64 -10.78 11.09 3.17
CA LEU A 64 -9.67 10.66 2.32
C LEU A 64 -10.04 10.70 0.84
N ARG A 65 -11.24 10.21 0.48
CA ARG A 65 -11.73 10.24 -0.90
C ARG A 65 -11.83 11.67 -1.44
N ALA A 66 -12.32 12.62 -0.63
CA ALA A 66 -12.39 14.02 -0.99
C ALA A 66 -11.01 14.65 -1.21
N LEU A 67 -10.01 14.30 -0.40
CA LEU A 67 -8.63 14.75 -0.60
C LEU A 67 -8.02 14.20 -1.89
N VAL A 68 -8.28 12.93 -2.21
CA VAL A 68 -7.85 12.33 -3.48
C VAL A 68 -8.55 13.01 -4.67
N GLN A 69 -9.86 13.27 -4.56
CA GLN A 69 -10.61 14.01 -5.58
C GLN A 69 -10.01 15.41 -5.80
N LEU A 70 -9.74 16.13 -4.71
CA LEU A 70 -9.12 17.46 -4.76
C LEU A 70 -7.75 17.42 -5.46
N MET A 71 -6.96 16.37 -5.23
CA MET A 71 -5.68 16.19 -5.91
C MET A 71 -5.86 16.08 -7.41
N PHE A 72 -6.80 15.26 -7.90
CA PHE A 72 -7.11 15.15 -9.33
C PHE A 72 -7.65 16.46 -9.89
N ASP A 73 -8.60 17.10 -9.20
CA ASP A 73 -9.19 18.38 -9.63
C ASP A 73 -8.11 19.47 -9.80
N ARG A 74 -7.11 19.51 -8.92
CA ARG A 74 -6.03 20.51 -8.95
C ARG A 74 -4.90 20.19 -9.92
N THR A 75 -4.74 18.93 -10.32
CA THR A 75 -3.61 18.49 -11.14
C THR A 75 -4.00 18.06 -12.55
N LEU A 76 -5.30 17.96 -12.85
CA LEU A 76 -5.79 17.64 -14.17
C LEU A 76 -5.28 18.66 -15.20
N ARG A 77 -4.51 18.18 -16.16
CA ARG A 77 -4.09 18.93 -17.34
C ARG A 77 -4.90 18.44 -18.53
N ARG A 78 -5.66 19.35 -19.11
CA ARG A 78 -6.37 19.14 -20.36
C ARG A 78 -5.36 19.11 -21.51
N VAL A 79 -5.20 17.94 -22.13
CA VAL A 79 -4.31 17.75 -23.28
C VAL A 79 -5.18 17.40 -24.48
N GLU A 80 -5.15 18.28 -25.48
CA GLU A 80 -5.81 18.04 -26.76
C GLU A 80 -4.86 17.27 -27.68
N THR A 81 -5.37 16.21 -28.30
CA THR A 81 -4.65 15.40 -29.27
C THR A 81 -5.22 15.67 -30.66
N ARG A 82 -4.35 15.65 -31.68
CA ARG A 82 -4.71 16.02 -33.06
C ARG A 82 -5.83 15.15 -33.67
N ASP A 83 -5.98 13.93 -33.18
CA ASP A 83 -6.96 12.91 -33.57
C ASP A 83 -8.33 13.08 -32.89
N ARG A 84 -8.54 14.13 -32.08
CA ARG A 84 -9.80 14.32 -31.36
C ARG A 84 -10.95 14.81 -32.25
N HIS A 85 -10.66 15.33 -33.44
CA HIS A 85 -11.67 15.74 -34.45
C HIS A 85 -12.83 16.60 -33.92
N GLY A 86 -12.58 17.43 -32.90
CA GLY A 86 -13.61 18.30 -32.30
C GLY A 86 -14.52 17.63 -31.26
N GLU A 87 -14.27 16.37 -30.90
CA GLU A 87 -15.03 15.68 -29.84
C GLU A 87 -14.80 16.33 -28.46
N PRO A 88 -15.84 16.44 -27.61
CA PRO A 88 -15.72 17.03 -26.28
C PRO A 88 -14.63 16.38 -25.44
N MET A 89 -13.86 17.19 -24.73
CA MET A 89 -12.83 16.72 -23.80
C MET A 89 -13.40 16.64 -22.37
N PRO A 90 -13.15 15.53 -21.64
CA PRO A 90 -13.48 15.42 -20.23
C PRO A 90 -13.02 16.65 -19.45
N GLU A 91 -13.92 17.20 -18.65
CA GLU A 91 -13.67 18.40 -17.87
C GLU A 91 -13.04 18.07 -16.51
N ARG A 92 -13.27 16.84 -16.04
CA ARG A 92 -12.85 16.36 -14.73
C ARG A 92 -12.67 14.85 -14.72
N LEU A 93 -11.90 14.35 -13.75
CA LEU A 93 -11.81 12.95 -13.37
C LEU A 93 -12.63 12.71 -12.10
N ASP A 94 -13.40 11.63 -12.04
CA ASP A 94 -14.13 11.26 -10.83
C ASP A 94 -13.45 10.08 -10.14
N VAL A 95 -13.19 10.23 -8.84
CA VAL A 95 -12.62 9.16 -8.02
C VAL A 95 -13.72 8.12 -7.77
N VAL A 96 -13.62 6.99 -8.46
CA VAL A 96 -14.54 5.85 -8.31
C VAL A 96 -14.17 4.99 -7.10
N GLN A 97 -12.87 4.72 -6.91
CA GLN A 97 -12.37 3.86 -5.85
C GLN A 97 -11.03 4.37 -5.31
N VAL A 98 -10.81 4.21 -4.00
CA VAL A 98 -9.53 4.43 -3.35
C VAL A 98 -9.11 3.14 -2.66
N VAL A 99 -7.89 2.68 -2.96
CA VAL A 99 -7.35 1.43 -2.39
C VAL A 99 -6.06 1.75 -1.64
N GLN A 100 -6.03 1.37 -0.36
CA GLN A 100 -4.80 1.35 0.42
C GLN A 100 -3.98 0.12 0.05
N VAL A 101 -2.72 0.34 -0.33
CA VAL A 101 -1.79 -0.71 -0.72
C VAL A 101 -0.71 -0.82 0.35
N GLU A 102 -0.61 -1.99 0.96
CA GLU A 102 0.38 -2.27 2.00
C GLU A 102 1.33 -3.34 1.48
N ASN A 103 2.53 -2.96 1.07
CA ASN A 103 3.51 -3.83 0.43
C ASN A 103 4.86 -3.76 1.16
N GLU A 104 5.17 -4.77 1.95
CA GLU A 104 6.38 -4.82 2.78
C GLU A 104 7.66 -4.68 1.96
N GLU A 105 7.81 -5.46 0.89
CA GLU A 105 9.03 -5.49 0.09
C GLU A 105 9.29 -4.12 -0.55
N LYS A 106 8.26 -3.54 -1.17
CA LYS A 106 8.39 -2.23 -1.82
C LYS A 106 8.59 -1.09 -0.84
N TRP A 107 8.06 -1.20 0.37
CA TRP A 107 8.32 -0.23 1.43
C TRP A 107 9.77 -0.27 1.89
N VAL A 108 10.33 -1.46 2.11
CA VAL A 108 11.74 -1.62 2.49
C VAL A 108 12.66 -1.09 1.39
N ASP A 109 12.41 -1.45 0.13
CA ASP A 109 13.17 -0.92 -1.02
C ASP A 109 13.13 0.62 -1.05
N TYR A 110 11.93 1.20 -0.86
CA TYR A 110 11.74 2.65 -0.80
C TYR A 110 12.54 3.29 0.33
N LEU A 111 12.52 2.73 1.53
CA LEU A 111 13.26 3.27 2.68
C LEU A 111 14.77 3.26 2.43
N VAL A 112 15.32 2.15 1.92
CA VAL A 112 16.74 2.05 1.58
C VAL A 112 17.13 3.13 0.57
N ARG A 113 16.36 3.29 -0.50
CA ARG A 113 16.65 4.32 -1.51
C ARG A 113 16.48 5.73 -0.97
N ARG A 114 15.46 5.99 -0.17
CA ARG A 114 15.20 7.29 0.46
C ARG A 114 16.37 7.73 1.33
N GLU A 115 16.93 6.84 2.14
CA GLU A 115 18.07 7.17 2.99
C GLU A 115 19.35 7.38 2.17
N ALA A 116 19.58 6.59 1.11
CA ALA A 116 20.69 6.84 0.18
C ALA A 116 20.60 8.24 -0.45
N VAL A 117 19.43 8.61 -0.98
CA VAL A 117 19.21 9.94 -1.59
C VAL A 117 19.39 11.07 -0.58
N LYS A 118 18.95 10.89 0.67
CA LYS A 118 19.19 11.90 1.73
C LYS A 118 20.67 12.09 2.03
N GLY A 119 21.47 11.03 1.89
CA GLY A 119 22.92 11.10 1.99
C GLY A 119 23.53 11.90 0.83
N ASP A 120 23.06 11.66 -0.40
CA ASP A 120 23.56 12.31 -1.62
C ASP A 120 23.26 13.83 -1.68
N VAL A 121 22.18 14.28 -1.01
CA VAL A 121 21.75 15.69 -0.99
C VAL A 121 22.45 16.50 0.12
N ARG A 122 23.19 15.85 1.02
CA ARG A 122 23.98 16.51 2.07
C ARG A 122 25.41 16.76 1.60
#